data_AF-A0A7S1EJ38-F1
#
_entry.id   AF-A0A7S1EJ38-F1
#
_cell.length_a   1.000
_cell.length_b   1.000
_cell.length_c   1.000
_cell.angle_alpha   90.00
_cell.angle_beta   90.00
_cell.angle_gamma   90.00
#
_symmetry.space_group_name_H-M   'P 1'
#
loop_
_entity.id
_entity.type
_entity.pdbx_description
1 polymer ?
#
loop_
_entity_poly.entity_id
_entity_poly.type
_entity_poly.pdbx_seq_one_letter_code
_entity_poly.pdbx_strand_id
1 'polypeptide(L)'
;MAAEQIRFEPRGTDNAAGWWGESTSSVDWCERNYTHTVYIAEFFNTISNIGLILSGLYCVYTAIRYKFELRFVALGIGGLVIGLGSAAFHCTLQYWAQMWDEVPMVWTMLVWSYCHVTMNSQGSWLLAAALTLYGIAWGYVH
;
A
#
# COMPACT_ATOMS: atom_id res chain seq x y z
N MET A 1 39.76 -5.07 20.40
CA MET A 1 38.38 -5.32 19.93
C MET A 1 37.49 -4.29 20.58
N ALA A 2 37.27 -3.16 19.91
CA ALA A 2 36.35 -2.15 20.41
C ALA A 2 34.93 -2.68 20.18
N ALA A 3 34.16 -2.82 21.26
CA ALA A 3 32.74 -3.08 21.15
C ALA A 3 32.12 -1.85 20.48
N GLU A 4 31.65 -2.01 19.24
CA GLU A 4 30.81 -1.03 18.59
C GLU A 4 29.51 -0.99 19.38
N GLN A 5 29.43 -0.03 20.30
CA GLN A 5 28.24 0.23 21.08
C GLN A 5 27.16 0.66 20.09
N ILE A 6 26.16 -0.21 19.88
CA ILE A 6 24.96 0.10 19.10
C ILE A 6 24.32 1.31 19.77
N ARG A 7 24.61 2.50 19.24
CA ARG A 7 24.05 3.75 19.69
C ARG A 7 22.64 3.80 19.10
N PHE A 8 21.65 3.58 19.96
CA PHE A 8 20.28 3.94 19.65
C PHE A 8 20.23 5.48 19.64
N GLU A 9 20.39 6.08 18.45
CA GLU A 9 20.12 7.51 18.30
C GLU A 9 18.61 7.75 18.52
N PRO A 10 18.26 8.81 19.27
CA PRO A 10 16.86 9.11 19.54
C PRO A 10 16.11 9.42 18.25
N ARG A 11 14.95 8.77 18.07
CA ARG A 11 14.05 8.96 16.92
C ARG A 11 13.71 10.45 16.79
N GLY A 12 14.10 11.08 15.68
CA GLY A 12 13.90 12.51 15.41
C GLY A 12 15.17 13.32 15.13
N THR A 13 16.37 12.74 15.23
CA THR A 13 17.62 13.41 14.79
C THR A 13 17.97 13.17 13.33
N ASP A 14 17.30 12.22 12.67
CA ASP A 14 17.54 11.84 11.27
C ASP A 14 16.70 12.72 10.31
N ASN A 15 16.56 14.01 10.62
CA ASN A 15 16.13 15.05 9.67
C ASN A 15 17.24 15.32 8.64
N ALA A 16 17.87 14.28 8.12
CA ALA A 16 18.63 14.41 6.89
C ALA A 16 17.60 14.76 5.83
N ALA A 17 17.56 16.03 5.42
CA ALA A 17 16.72 16.48 4.33
C ALA A 17 17.10 15.70 3.07
N GLY A 18 16.40 14.60 2.83
CA GLY A 18 16.54 13.82 1.62
C GLY A 18 15.86 14.53 0.46
N TRP A 19 15.86 13.88 -0.70
CA TRP A 19 15.39 14.45 -1.95
C TRP A 19 13.94 14.96 -1.89
N TRP A 20 13.07 14.29 -1.12
CA TRP A 20 11.64 14.60 -1.02
C TRP A 20 11.30 15.66 0.04
N GLY A 21 12.30 16.21 0.72
CA GLY A 21 12.12 17.19 1.80
C GLY A 21 11.77 16.54 3.13
N GLU A 22 11.25 17.35 4.05
CA GLU A 22 10.78 16.88 5.36
C GLU A 22 9.56 15.96 5.22
N SER A 23 9.47 14.97 6.10
CA SER A 23 8.33 14.07 6.16
C SER A 23 7.06 14.86 6.48
N THR A 24 6.02 14.65 5.68
CA THR A 24 4.68 15.19 5.95
C THR A 24 3.69 14.09 6.36
N SER A 25 4.12 12.83 6.37
CA SER A 25 3.29 11.71 6.79
C SER A 25 2.89 11.80 8.26
N SER A 26 1.76 11.21 8.62
CA SER A 26 1.36 11.11 10.03
C SER A 26 2.11 10.00 10.77
N VAL A 27 2.75 9.09 10.03
CA VAL A 27 3.48 7.92 10.54
C VAL A 27 4.85 7.84 9.88
N ASP A 28 5.85 7.53 10.69
CA ASP A 28 7.21 7.17 10.29
C ASP A 28 7.53 5.80 10.91
N TRP A 29 8.05 4.86 10.11
CA TRP A 29 8.21 3.48 10.56
C TRP A 29 9.57 3.30 11.27
N CYS A 30 9.96 2.04 11.49
CA CYS A 30 11.17 1.72 12.24
C CYS A 30 12.45 1.75 11.39
N GLU A 31 12.32 1.76 10.06
CA GLU A 31 13.46 1.87 9.16
C GLU A 31 14.04 3.28 9.23
N ARG A 32 15.37 3.42 9.17
CA ARG A 32 16.00 4.73 9.25
C ARG A 32 15.99 5.44 7.91
N ASN A 33 15.49 6.66 7.90
CA ASN A 33 15.32 7.49 6.70
C ASN A 33 16.65 7.82 6.01
N TYR A 34 16.66 7.67 4.69
CA TYR A 34 17.76 8.01 3.78
C TYR A 34 19.10 7.35 4.09
N THR A 35 19.10 6.22 4.80
CA THR A 35 20.33 5.49 5.20
C THR A 35 21.09 4.91 4.00
N HIS A 36 20.37 4.47 2.96
CA HIS A 36 20.96 3.79 1.80
C HIS A 36 21.12 4.71 0.58
N THR A 37 20.23 5.70 0.43
CA THR A 37 20.24 6.65 -0.67
C THR A 37 19.45 7.89 -0.30
N VAL A 38 19.83 9.06 -0.84
CA VAL A 38 19.11 10.32 -0.62
C VAL A 38 17.77 10.38 -1.36
N TYR A 39 17.50 9.45 -2.29
CA TYR A 39 16.29 9.46 -3.12
C TYR A 39 15.13 8.63 -2.55
N ILE A 40 15.40 7.72 -1.62
CA ILE A 40 14.43 6.78 -1.05
C ILE A 40 14.55 6.88 0.46
N ALA A 41 13.49 7.32 1.13
CA ALA A 41 13.48 7.47 2.59
C ALA A 41 13.67 6.11 3.28
N GLU A 42 12.76 5.16 3.09
CA GLU A 42 12.85 3.82 3.69
C GLU A 42 13.13 2.78 2.60
N PHE A 43 14.40 2.40 2.42
CA PHE A 43 14.86 1.63 1.27
C PHE A 43 14.26 0.22 1.24
N PHE A 44 14.35 -0.51 2.34
CA PHE A 44 13.87 -1.89 2.44
C PHE A 44 12.34 -1.96 2.39
N ASN A 45 11.65 -1.06 3.08
CA ASN A 45 10.20 -0.93 3.00
C ASN A 45 9.77 -0.61 1.56
N THR A 46 10.47 0.27 0.84
CA THR A 46 10.18 0.57 -0.56
C THR A 46 10.36 -0.65 -1.48
N ILE A 47 11.50 -1.34 -1.44
CA ILE A 47 11.76 -2.45 -2.38
C ILE A 47 10.95 -3.71 -2.06
N SER A 48 10.56 -3.91 -0.80
CA SER A 48 9.76 -5.07 -0.40
C SER A 48 8.40 -5.11 -1.13
N ASN A 49 7.89 -3.94 -1.53
CA ASN A 49 6.64 -3.79 -2.28
C ASN A 49 6.70 -4.36 -3.71
N ILE A 50 7.88 -4.64 -4.26
CA ILE A 50 8.03 -5.31 -5.57
C ILE A 50 7.26 -6.63 -5.58
N GLY A 51 7.29 -7.39 -4.49
CA GLY A 51 6.55 -8.66 -4.39
C GLY A 51 5.03 -8.47 -4.54
N LEU A 52 4.48 -7.42 -3.93
CA LEU A 52 3.05 -7.10 -4.02
C LEU A 52 2.67 -6.63 -5.43
N ILE A 53 3.50 -5.79 -6.06
CA ILE A 53 3.30 -5.32 -7.43
C ILE A 53 3.31 -6.51 -8.41
N LEU A 54 4.31 -7.40 -8.32
CA LEU A 54 4.40 -8.57 -9.18
C LEU A 54 3.22 -9.53 -8.96
N SER A 55 2.79 -9.71 -7.72
CA SER A 55 1.61 -10.53 -7.38
C SER A 55 0.33 -9.94 -7.98
N GLY A 56 0.13 -8.62 -7.88
CA GLY A 56 -0.99 -7.92 -8.51
C GLY A 56 -1.00 -8.07 -10.02
N LEU A 57 0.17 -7.91 -10.67
CA LEU A 57 0.33 -8.08 -12.13
C LEU A 57 -0.03 -9.52 -12.54
N TYR A 58 0.47 -10.50 -11.79
CA TYR A 58 0.20 -11.91 -12.04
C TYR A 58 -1.29 -12.25 -11.87
N CYS A 59 -1.95 -11.69 -10.85
CA CYS A 59 -3.39 -11.84 -10.64
C CYS A 59 -4.20 -11.27 -11.82
N VAL A 60 -3.87 -10.06 -12.28
CA VAL A 60 -4.53 -9.44 -13.45
C VAL A 60 -4.29 -10.27 -14.71
N TYR A 61 -3.05 -10.65 -14.98
CA TYR A 61 -2.68 -11.48 -16.12
C TYR A 61 -3.48 -12.79 -16.13
N THR A 62 -3.49 -13.50 -15.01
CA THR A 62 -4.19 -14.78 -14.85
C THR A 62 -5.69 -14.60 -15.04
N ALA A 63 -6.30 -13.60 -14.39
CA ALA A 63 -7.73 -13.34 -14.51
C ALA A 63 -8.15 -13.06 -15.97
N ILE A 64 -7.37 -12.26 -16.70
CA ILE A 64 -7.63 -11.99 -18.12
C ILE A 64 -7.41 -13.24 -18.97
N ARG A 65 -6.28 -13.94 -18.77
CA ARG A 65 -5.88 -15.11 -19.57
C ARG A 65 -6.87 -16.26 -19.49
N TYR A 66 -7.45 -16.49 -18.31
CA TYR A 66 -8.41 -17.54 -18.04
C TYR A 66 -9.87 -17.04 -18.06
N LYS A 67 -10.10 -15.79 -18.45
CA LYS A 67 -11.44 -15.18 -18.58
C LYS A 67 -12.26 -15.26 -17.29
N PHE A 68 -11.60 -15.02 -16.16
CA PHE A 68 -12.29 -14.85 -14.89
C PHE A 68 -13.17 -13.60 -14.91
N GLU A 69 -14.14 -13.56 -14.02
CA GLU A 69 -15.04 -12.42 -13.89
C GLU A 69 -14.27 -11.15 -13.51
N LEU A 70 -14.82 -9.99 -13.92
CA LEU A 70 -14.20 -8.68 -13.71
C LEU A 70 -13.84 -8.40 -12.24
N ARG A 71 -14.57 -8.98 -11.28
CA ARG A 71 -14.29 -8.86 -9.85
C ARG A 71 -12.89 -9.35 -9.46
N PHE A 72 -12.38 -10.40 -10.12
CA PHE A 72 -11.02 -10.91 -9.88
C PHE A 72 -9.95 -10.06 -10.55
N VAL A 73 -10.25 -9.45 -11.70
CA VAL A 73 -9.38 -8.45 -12.34
C VAL A 73 -9.28 -7.22 -11.44
N ALA A 74 -10.40 -6.74 -10.90
CA ALA A 74 -10.46 -5.61 -9.98
C ALA A 74 -9.63 -5.86 -8.71
N LEU A 75 -9.69 -7.08 -8.15
CA LEU A 75 -8.85 -7.47 -7.01
C LEU A 75 -7.34 -7.41 -7.34
N GLY A 76 -6.95 -7.90 -8.52
CA GLY A 76 -5.56 -7.81 -8.98
C GLY A 76 -5.08 -6.36 -9.19
N ILE A 77 -5.94 -5.51 -9.78
CA ILE A 77 -5.67 -4.06 -9.92
C ILE A 77 -5.56 -3.40 -8.54
N GLY A 78 -6.42 -3.74 -7.59
CA GLY A 78 -6.32 -3.24 -6.21
C GLY A 78 -4.97 -3.54 -5.58
N GLY A 79 -4.49 -4.79 -5.70
CA GLY A 79 -3.15 -5.17 -5.23
C GLY A 79 -2.02 -4.39 -5.91
N LEU A 80 -2.14 -4.09 -7.20
CA LEU A 80 -1.18 -3.24 -7.91
C LEU A 80 -1.14 -1.82 -7.37
N VAL A 81 -2.32 -1.22 -7.17
CA VAL A 81 -2.43 0.15 -6.67
C VAL A 81 -1.86 0.23 -5.25
N ILE A 82 -2.14 -0.73 -4.38
CA ILE A 82 -1.56 -0.80 -3.03
C ILE A 82 -0.03 -0.91 -3.12
N GLY A 83 0.51 -1.84 -3.90
CA GLY A 83 1.96 -2.03 -4.00
C GLY A 83 2.70 -0.80 -4.53
N LEU A 84 2.12 -0.11 -5.53
CA LEU A 84 2.68 1.14 -6.04
C LEU A 84 2.54 2.30 -5.05
N GLY A 85 1.39 2.40 -4.37
CA GLY A 85 1.12 3.41 -3.36
C GLY A 85 2.03 3.27 -2.15
N SER A 86 2.16 2.06 -1.60
CA SER A 86 3.06 1.74 -0.49
C SER A 86 4.53 1.99 -0.86
N ALA A 87 4.96 1.59 -2.07
CA ALA A 87 6.30 1.92 -2.54
C ALA A 87 6.53 3.44 -2.64
N ALA A 88 5.55 4.21 -3.14
CA ALA A 88 5.64 5.66 -3.20
C ALA A 88 5.64 6.30 -1.81
N PHE A 89 4.85 5.76 -0.87
CA PHE A 89 4.79 6.22 0.51
C PHE A 89 6.14 6.02 1.21
N HIS A 90 6.68 4.80 1.24
CA HIS A 90 7.98 4.52 1.86
C HIS A 90 9.16 5.21 1.16
N CYS A 91 9.03 5.52 -0.12
CA CYS A 91 10.05 6.27 -0.85
C CYS A 91 10.11 7.75 -0.43
N THR A 92 8.95 8.35 -0.13
CA THR A 92 8.83 9.82 0.00
C THR A 92 8.47 10.30 1.41
N LEU A 93 7.82 9.46 2.22
CA LEU A 93 7.18 9.80 3.50
C LEU A 93 6.28 11.05 3.42
N GLN A 94 5.58 11.21 2.30
CA GLN A 94 4.67 12.33 2.10
C GLN A 94 3.22 11.93 2.37
N TYR A 95 2.45 12.83 2.97
CA TYR A 95 1.04 12.58 3.30
C TYR A 95 0.21 12.18 2.07
N TRP A 96 0.44 12.83 0.91
CA TRP A 96 -0.28 12.46 -0.30
C TRP A 96 0.00 11.02 -0.70
N ALA A 97 1.24 10.54 -0.58
CA ALA A 97 1.61 9.16 -0.92
C ALA A 97 1.08 8.16 0.12
N GLN A 98 1.01 8.56 1.40
CA GLN A 98 0.33 7.79 2.44
C GLN A 98 -1.14 7.53 2.08
N MET A 99 -1.85 8.51 1.51
CA MET A 99 -3.23 8.30 1.04
C MET A 99 -3.30 7.29 -0.12
N TRP A 100 -2.28 7.22 -0.96
CA TRP A 100 -2.17 6.21 -2.02
C TRP A 100 -1.84 4.80 -1.49
N ASP A 101 -1.34 4.68 -0.26
CA ASP A 101 -1.15 3.39 0.41
C ASP A 101 -2.44 2.96 1.14
N GLU A 102 -2.90 3.79 2.07
CA GLU A 102 -3.97 3.43 3.00
C GLU A 102 -5.36 3.34 2.36
N VAL A 103 -5.73 4.29 1.49
CA VAL A 103 -7.08 4.32 0.91
C VAL A 103 -7.30 3.13 -0.03
N PRO A 104 -6.37 2.78 -0.94
CA PRO A 104 -6.52 1.59 -1.77
C PRO A 104 -6.56 0.27 -1.00
N MET A 105 -5.91 0.17 0.17
CA MET A 105 -6.04 -1.02 1.03
C MET A 105 -7.49 -1.27 1.45
N VAL A 106 -8.20 -0.23 1.88
CA VAL A 106 -9.62 -0.34 2.28
C VAL A 106 -10.49 -0.75 1.10
N TRP A 107 -10.38 -0.05 -0.04
CA TRP A 107 -11.18 -0.39 -1.23
C TRP A 107 -10.94 -1.81 -1.73
N THR A 108 -9.68 -2.25 -1.73
CA THR A 108 -9.32 -3.61 -2.14
C THR A 108 -9.88 -4.66 -1.19
N MET A 109 -9.89 -4.39 0.12
CA MET A 109 -10.52 -5.28 1.11
C MET A 109 -12.04 -5.39 0.93
N LEU A 110 -12.70 -4.33 0.49
CA LEU A 110 -14.14 -4.37 0.15
C LEU A 110 -14.40 -5.21 -1.10
N VAL A 111 -13.56 -5.06 -2.14
CA VAL A 111 -13.63 -5.91 -3.35
C VAL A 111 -13.35 -7.38 -2.99
N TRP A 112 -12.36 -7.64 -2.14
CA TRP A 112 -12.06 -8.98 -1.65
C TRP A 112 -13.24 -9.59 -0.90
N SER A 113 -13.86 -8.81 0.00
CA SER A 113 -15.05 -9.24 0.76
C SER A 113 -16.22 -9.57 -0.17
N TYR A 114 -16.44 -8.74 -1.20
CA TYR A 114 -17.43 -9.01 -2.24
C TYR A 114 -17.14 -10.35 -2.95
N CYS A 115 -15.90 -10.56 -3.40
CA CYS A 115 -15.50 -11.80 -4.07
C CYS A 115 -15.66 -13.03 -3.16
N HIS A 116 -15.32 -12.89 -1.87
CA HIS A 116 -15.42 -13.98 -0.91
C HIS A 116 -16.88 -14.40 -0.67
N VAL A 117 -17.78 -13.43 -0.40
CA VAL A 117 -19.21 -13.70 -0.17
C VAL A 117 -19.90 -14.25 -1.42
N THR A 118 -19.47 -13.80 -2.60
CA THR A 118 -20.09 -14.19 -3.89
C THR A 118 -19.31 -15.27 -4.64
N MET A 119 -18.38 -15.97 -3.98
CA MET A 119 -17.49 -16.96 -4.62
C MET A 119 -18.26 -18.05 -5.37
N ASN A 120 -19.34 -18.56 -4.76
CA ASN A 120 -20.15 -19.67 -5.28
C ASN A 120 -21.51 -19.21 -5.83
N SER A 121 -21.72 -17.90 -6.01
CA SER A 121 -22.98 -17.34 -6.46
C SER A 121 -22.77 -16.32 -7.58
N GLN A 122 -23.84 -16.02 -8.32
CA GLN A 122 -23.83 -14.87 -9.22
C GLN A 122 -23.67 -13.59 -8.39
N GLY A 123 -22.90 -12.63 -8.92
CA GLY A 123 -22.64 -11.37 -8.25
C GLY A 123 -23.93 -10.65 -7.80
N SER A 124 -23.87 -9.95 -6.66
CA SER A 124 -25.01 -9.23 -6.09
C SER A 124 -24.77 -7.73 -6.14
N TRP A 125 -25.54 -7.02 -6.98
CA TRP A 125 -25.43 -5.56 -7.09
C TRP A 125 -25.79 -4.86 -5.77
N LEU A 126 -26.71 -5.43 -4.98
CA LEU A 126 -27.08 -4.91 -3.65
C LEU A 126 -25.88 -4.96 -2.69
N LEU A 127 -25.14 -6.07 -2.69
CA LEU A 127 -23.93 -6.20 -1.88
C LEU A 127 -22.84 -5.24 -2.35
N ALA A 128 -22.64 -5.13 -3.67
CA ALA A 128 -21.67 -4.19 -4.23
C ALA A 128 -22.01 -2.74 -3.86
N ALA A 129 -23.29 -2.35 -3.93
CA ALA A 129 -23.76 -1.03 -3.52
C ALA A 129 -23.56 -0.80 -2.01
N ALA A 130 -23.92 -1.77 -1.16
CA ALA A 130 -23.74 -1.67 0.28
C ALA A 130 -22.27 -1.51 0.68
N LEU A 131 -21.36 -2.29 0.10
CA LEU A 131 -19.92 -2.18 0.34
C LEU A 131 -19.35 -0.86 -0.20
N THR A 132 -19.84 -0.38 -1.34
CA THR A 132 -19.43 0.92 -1.89
C THR A 132 -19.85 2.08 -0.98
N LEU A 133 -21.10 2.06 -0.50
CA LEU A 133 -21.59 3.06 0.46
C LEU A 133 -20.82 3.02 1.78
N TYR A 134 -20.45 1.83 2.24
CA TYR A 134 -19.58 1.67 3.41
C TYR A 134 -18.20 2.28 3.17
N GLY A 135 -17.56 2.02 2.02
CA GLY A 135 -16.25 2.60 1.68
C GLY A 135 -16.30 4.13 1.60
N ILE A 136 -17.36 4.69 1.01
CA ILE A 136 -17.59 6.14 0.98
C ILE A 136 -17.74 6.69 2.41
N ALA A 137 -18.59 6.07 3.23
CA ALA A 137 -18.80 6.50 4.61
C ALA A 137 -17.51 6.44 5.44
N TRP A 138 -16.70 5.38 5.25
CA TRP A 138 -15.40 5.25 5.92
C TRP A 138 -14.48 6.42 5.59
N GLY A 139 -14.35 6.79 4.31
CA GLY A 139 -13.49 7.89 3.86
C GLY A 139 -14.02 9.30 4.16
N TYR A 140 -15.26 9.43 4.63
CA TYR A 140 -15.77 10.69 5.18
C TYR A 140 -15.45 10.84 6.68
N VAL A 141 -15.27 9.74 7.39
CA VAL A 141 -15.07 9.72 8.85
C VAL A 141 -13.59 9.74 9.23
N HIS A 142 -12.71 9.22 8.37
CA HIS A 142 -11.26 9.09 8.57
C HIS A 142 -10.53 9.87 7.47
#